data_AF-A0A969WKL4-F1
#
_entry.id   AF-A0A969WKL4-F1
#
_cell.length_a   1.000
_cell.length_b   1.000
_cell.length_c   1.000
_cell.angle_alpha   90.00
_cell.angle_beta   90.00
_cell.angle_gamma   90.00
#
_symmetry.space_group_name_H-M   'P 1'
#
loop_
_entity.id
_entity.type
_entity.pdbx_description
1 polymer ?
#
loop_
_entity_poly.entity_id
_entity_poly.type
_entity_poly.pdbx_seq_one_letter_code
_entity_poly.pdbx_strand_id
1 'polypeptide(L)' 'MSNDISVAPEVEITLTMRQLEGIIRKVVREELMEFAAQERGFFYLDKDSPLYEDMEDILERQESGQLKFHTHQEIWNG' A
#
# COMPACT_ATOMS: atom_id res chain seq x y z
N MET A 1 4.92 28.62 -46.10
CA MET A 1 5.21 27.48 -45.19
C MET A 1 4.32 27.67 -43.97
N SER A 2 3.26 26.88 -43.85
CA SER A 2 2.34 26.93 -42.70
C SER A 2 2.79 25.88 -41.70
N ASN A 3 3.17 26.30 -40.49
CA ASN A 3 3.36 25.38 -39.37
C ASN A 3 2.00 25.13 -38.72
N ASP A 4 1.39 23.99 -39.05
CA ASP A 4 0.30 23.44 -38.25
C ASP A 4 0.90 22.90 -36.95
N ILE A 5 0.71 23.63 -35.85
CA ILE A 5 0.93 23.10 -34.51
C ILE A 5 -0.33 22.31 -34.16
N SER A 6 -0.28 20.99 -34.37
CA SER A 6 -1.28 20.07 -33.85
C SER A 6 -1.19 20.08 -32.33
N VAL A 7 -2.04 20.86 -31.68
CA VAL A 7 -2.21 20.84 -30.23
C VAL A 7 -2.87 19.50 -29.89
N ALA A 8 -2.20 18.69 -29.08
CA ALA A 8 -2.75 17.42 -28.61
C ALA A 8 -4.11 17.68 -27.94
N PRO A 9 -5.15 16.87 -28.25
CA PRO A 9 -6.47 17.09 -27.71
C PRO A 9 -6.44 17.03 -26.18
N GLU A 10 -7.08 18.00 -25.55
CA GLU A 10 -7.24 18.07 -24.10
C GLU A 10 -8.09 16.87 -23.65
N VAL A 11 -7.50 15.96 -22.87
CA VAL A 11 -8.17 14.74 -22.40
C VAL A 11 -8.83 15.05 -21.06
N GLU A 12 -10.14 15.26 -21.10
CA GLU A 12 -10.95 15.41 -19.88
C GLU A 12 -11.21 14.02 -19.28
N ILE A 13 -10.75 13.81 -18.04
CA ILE A 13 -10.94 12.55 -17.32
C ILE A 13 -11.98 12.79 -16.21
N THR A 14 -13.15 12.17 -16.36
CA THR A 14 -14.16 12.17 -15.30
C THR A 14 -13.92 11.01 -14.33
N LEU A 15 -13.69 11.34 -13.05
CA LEU A 15 -13.54 10.36 -11.98
C LEU A 15 -14.71 10.47 -11.00
N THR A 16 -15.22 9.32 -10.56
CA THR A 16 -16.07 9.30 -9.38
C THR A 16 -15.24 9.58 -8.12
N MET A 17 -15.90 10.08 -7.06
CA MET A 17 -15.22 10.35 -5.79
C MET A 17 -14.52 9.10 -5.22
N ARG A 18 -15.12 7.91 -5.37
CA ARG A 18 -14.54 6.64 -4.93
C ARG A 18 -13.27 6.28 -5.70
N GLN A 19 -13.26 6.51 -7.02
CA GLN A 19 -12.07 6.27 -7.85
C GLN A 19 -10.95 7.23 -7.48
N LEU A 20 -11.28 8.51 -7.28
CA LEU A 20 -10.32 9.52 -6.84
C LEU A 20 -9.72 9.17 -5.48
N GLU A 21 -10.54 8.78 -4.51
CA GLU A 21 -10.06 8.32 -3.20
C GLU A 21 -9.11 7.13 -3.31
N GLY A 22 -9.45 6.13 -4.15
CA GLY A 22 -8.60 4.98 -4.40
C GLY A 22 -7.24 5.36 -4.99
N ILE A 23 -7.22 6.29 -5.94
CA ILE A 23 -5.99 6.82 -6.56
C ILE A 23 -5.16 7.56 -5.52
N ILE A 24 -5.77 8.47 -4.75
CA ILE A 24 -5.06 9.23 -3.70
C ILE A 24 -4.46 8.29 -2.67
N ARG A 25 -5.23 7.31 -2.17
CA ARG A 25 -4.73 6.34 -1.19
C ARG A 25 -3.58 5.50 -1.73
N LYS A 26 -3.62 5.14 -3.01
CA LYS A 26 -2.53 4.42 -3.68
C LYS A 26 -1.26 5.26 -3.69
N VAL A 27 -1.33 6.50 -4.19
CA VAL A 27 -0.18 7.40 -4.25
C VAL A 27 0.39 7.66 -2.87
N VAL A 28 -0.46 8.03 -1.90
CA VAL A 28 0.00 8.28 -0.52
C VAL A 28 0.66 7.05 0.09
N ARG A 29 0.14 5.84 -0.16
CA ARG A 29 0.78 4.60 0.32
C ARG A 29 2.14 4.37 -0.32
N GLU A 30 2.26 4.59 -1.62
CA GLU A 30 3.53 4.42 -2.35
C GLU A 30 4.59 5.39 -1.81
N GLU A 31 4.25 6.66 -1.63
CA GLU A 31 5.14 7.68 -1.05
C GLU A 31 5.54 7.35 0.39
N LEU A 32 4.59 6.92 1.22
CA LEU A 32 4.88 6.53 2.61
C LEU A 32 5.78 5.28 2.69
N MET A 33 5.58 4.32 1.78
CA MET A 33 6.42 3.12 1.71
C MET A 33 7.83 3.46 1.24
N GLU A 34 7.96 4.34 0.23
CA GLU A 34 9.25 4.83 -0.23
C GLU A 34 9.97 5.60 0.87
N PHE A 35 9.28 6.49 1.56
CA PHE A 35 9.80 7.21 2.73
C PHE A 35 10.27 6.25 3.83
N ALA A 36 9.44 5.27 4.21
CA ALA A 36 9.78 4.28 5.22
C ALA A 36 10.94 3.35 4.81
N ALA A 37 11.11 3.08 3.51
CA ALA A 37 12.21 2.27 2.99
C ALA A 37 13.54 3.04 2.95
N GLN A 38 13.49 4.36 2.72
CA GLN A 38 14.67 5.23 2.71
C GLN A 38 15.16 5.53 4.13
N GLU A 39 14.24 5.73 5.08
CA GLU A 39 14.56 5.88 6.49
C GLU A 39 14.67 4.51 7.17
N ARG A 40 15.84 3.86 7.06
CA ARG A 40 16.19 2.68 7.89
C ARG A 40 16.19 3.09 9.38
N GLY A 41 15.04 3.01 10.04
CA GLY A 41 14.93 3.28 11.47
C GLY A 41 13.56 3.75 11.97
N PHE A 42 12.61 4.13 11.10
CA PHE A 42 11.33 4.67 11.60
C PHE A 42 10.42 3.61 12.24
N PHE A 43 10.47 2.38 11.74
CA PHE A 43 9.80 1.21 12.33
C PHE A 43 10.85 0.23 12.87
N TYR A 44 11.65 0.67 13.83
CA TYR A 44 12.47 -0.26 14.60
C TYR A 44 11.56 -0.96 15.60
N LEU A 45 11.18 -2.19 15.28
CA LEU A 45 10.53 -3.06 16.24
C LEU A 45 11.63 -3.64 17.12
N ASP A 46 11.63 -3.23 18.39
CA ASP A 46 12.59 -3.73 19.37
C ASP A 46 12.47 -5.25 19.48
N LYS A 47 13.60 -5.96 19.56
CA LYS A 47 13.63 -7.41 19.73
C LYS A 47 13.00 -7.86 21.04
N ASP A 48 13.02 -6.99 22.05
CA ASP A 48 12.39 -7.24 23.33
C ASP A 48 10.88 -6.90 23.32
N SER A 49 10.36 -6.40 22.19
CA SER A 49 8.93 -6.13 22.04
C SER A 49 8.15 -7.44 21.88
N PRO A 50 7.04 -7.63 22.60
CA PRO A 50 6.15 -8.77 22.39
C PRO A 50 5.67 -8.93 20.95
N LEU A 51 5.61 -7.83 20.19
CA LEU A 51 5.18 -7.84 18.78
C LEU A 51 6.27 -8.35 17.82
N TYR A 52 7.54 -8.37 18.24
CA TYR A 52 8.65 -8.77 17.38
C TYR A 52 8.59 -10.26 17.03
N GLU A 53 8.35 -11.10 18.03
CA GLU A 53 8.16 -12.54 17.82
C GLU A 53 6.97 -12.84 16.90
N ASP A 54 5.84 -12.14 17.10
CA ASP A 54 4.66 -12.27 16.25
C ASP A 54 4.96 -11.88 14.78
N MET A 55 5.78 -10.85 14.56
CA MET A 55 6.15 -10.41 13.22
C MET A 55 7.12 -11.38 12.53
N GLU A 56 8.07 -11.98 13.26
CA GLU A 56 8.94 -13.04 12.73
C GLU A 56 8.14 -14.28 12.36
N ASP A 57 7.23 -14.72 13.21
CA ASP A 57 6.34 -15.87 12.97
C ASP A 57 5.42 -15.63 11.75
N ILE A 58 4.90 -14.42 11.57
CA ILE A 58 4.13 -14.05 10.37
C ILE A 58 4.99 -14.13 9.10
N LEU A 59 6.25 -13.65 9.16
CA LEU A 59 7.18 -13.71 8.03
C LEU A 59 7.50 -15.16 7.64
N GLU A 60 7.81 -16.03 8.60
CA GLU A 60 8.06 -17.45 8.35
C GLU A 60 6.86 -18.16 7.72
N ARG A 61 5.64 -17.87 8.20
CA ARG A 61 4.40 -18.42 7.63
C ARG A 61 4.13 -17.89 6.23
N GLN A 62 4.50 -16.64 5.94
CA GLN A 62 4.41 -16.08 4.60
C GLN A 62 5.34 -16.84 3.63
N GLU A 63 6.61 -17.03 4.00
CA GLU A 63 7.61 -17.69 3.14
C GLU A 63 7.29 -19.16 2.90
N SER A 64 6.74 -19.85 3.90
CA SER A 64 6.31 -21.25 3.80
C SER A 64 4.94 -21.44 3.15
N GLY A 65 4.25 -20.36 2.77
CA GLY A 65 2.91 -20.40 2.17
C GLY A 65 1.81 -20.86 3.12
N GLN A 66 2.04 -20.77 4.44
CA GLN A 66 1.12 -21.20 5.49
C GLN A 66 0.27 -20.05 6.06
N LEU A 67 0.45 -18.83 5.55
CA LEU A 67 -0.26 -17.66 6.02
C LEU A 67 -1.77 -17.77 5.71
N LYS A 68 -2.59 -17.83 6.76
CA LYS A 68 -4.05 -17.86 6.66
C LYS A 68 -4.62 -16.55 7.17
N PHE A 69 -5.22 -15.78 6.27
CA PHE A 69 -5.96 -14.58 6.64
C PHE A 69 -7.36 -14.94 7.05
N HIS A 70 -7.78 -14.41 8.20
CA HIS A 70 -9.12 -14.54 8.69
C HIS A 70 -9.90 -13.25 8.49
N THR A 71 -11.13 -13.36 8.02
CA THR A 71 -12.00 -12.19 7.94
C THR A 71 -12.52 -11.81 9.32
N HIS A 72 -12.89 -10.54 9.50
CA HIS A 72 -13.45 -10.07 10.77
C HIS A 72 -14.71 -10.87 11.19
N GLN A 73 -15.55 -11.25 10.21
CA GLN A 73 -16.71 -12.10 10.47
C GLN A 73 -16.32 -13.50 10.97
N GLU A 74 -15.22 -14.09 10.46
CA GLU A 74 -14.77 -15.43 10.86
C GLU A 74 -14.31 -15.49 12.33
N ILE A 75 -13.77 -14.40 12.86
CA ILE A 75 -13.25 -14.38 14.24
C ILE A 75 -14.32 -13.95 15.24
N TRP A 76 -15.20 -13.02 14.87
CA TRP A 76 -16.10 -12.36 15.83
C TRP A 76 -17.55 -12.87 15.84
N ASN A 77 -17.95 -13.69 14.86
CA ASN A 77 -19.30 -14.26 14.79
C ASN A 77 -19.31 -15.81 14.89
N GLY A 78 -18.32 -16.38 15.59
CA GLY A 78 -18.26 -17.80 15.92
C GLY A 78 -19.18 -18.20 17.07
#